data_AF-A0A8I2E803-F1
#
_entry.id   AF-A0A8I2E803-F1
#
_cell.length_a   1.000
_cell.length_b   1.000
_cell.length_c   1.000
_cell.angle_alpha   90.00
_cell.angle_beta   90.00
_cell.angle_gamma   90.00
#
_symmetry.space_group_name_H-M   'P 1'
#
loop_
_entity.id
_entity.type
_entity.pdbx_description
1 polymer ?
#
loop_
_entity_poly.entity_id
_entity_poly.type
_entity_poly.pdbx_seq_one_letter_code
_entity_poly.pdbx_strand_id
1 'polypeptide(L)'
;MGHYPWLKIAGCAVIAGTDDLLALFTESERQHLPCPEQEDEDTDWWFGYRSTPRALRDRLQAQGMTSDQARYELEQELARWSRPDPGPPDGWTGPVPSTEDVLEKITTSIALPYDLQAALRDDGMLDTVFLRMSERTVLRLLVDRAPETAVVDLDLSQLTGGCCFPYDMDKARAADARAEQLAAGRELSPLLVLTEGATDARLLTKAMRVTHPHLSGFVSFLDFDLPASGRPEGGVSALAKTTTTFIAAGVTNRFIALADNDLPAHQALAKLKTKGVPGHCRVLHYPPLPLLVSYPTLPPGASTPVLADVNGVAGTLELYLGRDVLTGSDGQLVPLPLNAAGAGGFTSKDKKAMQDRFERKCDTALAGPPGKDPEGDWSAVHAIITTVLHAFDPP
;
A
#
# COMPACT_ATOMS: atom_id res chain seq x y z
N MET A 1 -4.81 30.00 23.06
CA MET A 1 -4.05 29.02 22.25
C MET A 1 -5.03 28.38 21.31
N GLY A 2 -4.72 28.26 20.02
CA GLY A 2 -5.58 27.51 19.11
C GLY A 2 -5.56 26.03 19.47
N HIS A 3 -6.70 25.36 19.28
CA HIS A 3 -6.81 23.91 19.40
C HIS A 3 -6.37 23.31 18.06
N TYR A 4 -5.30 22.50 18.04
CA TYR A 4 -4.75 21.93 16.82
C TYR A 4 -4.62 20.42 16.93
N PRO A 5 -4.84 19.68 15.83
CA PRO A 5 -4.48 18.26 15.77
C PRO A 5 -2.95 18.11 15.65
N TRP A 6 -2.43 17.00 16.15
CA TRP A 6 -0.98 16.72 16.15
C TRP A 6 -0.71 15.29 15.71
N LEU A 7 0.23 15.09 14.78
CA LEU A 7 0.71 13.77 14.43
C LEU A 7 1.99 13.47 15.22
N LYS A 8 1.95 12.41 16.02
CA LYS A 8 3.01 11.95 16.92
C LYS A 8 3.56 10.62 16.42
N ILE A 9 4.87 10.52 16.23
CA ILE A 9 5.55 9.25 15.89
C ILE A 9 6.41 8.81 17.07
N ALA A 10 6.21 7.58 17.53
CA ALA A 10 6.86 7.04 18.74
C ALA A 10 6.68 7.91 20.00
N GLY A 11 5.65 8.76 20.04
CA GLY A 11 5.44 9.74 21.11
C GLY A 11 6.36 10.96 21.09
N CYS A 12 7.18 11.14 20.04
CA CYS A 12 8.32 12.07 20.07
C CYS A 12 8.35 13.07 18.90
N ALA A 13 8.20 12.62 17.65
CA ALA A 13 8.19 13.55 16.51
C ALA A 13 6.79 14.13 16.33
N VAL A 14 6.67 15.47 16.34
CA VAL A 14 5.41 16.19 16.26
C VAL A 14 5.36 17.03 14.99
N ILE A 15 4.45 16.70 14.07
CA ILE A 15 4.07 17.61 12.99
C ILE A 15 2.62 18.05 13.19
N ALA A 16 2.28 19.24 12.70
CA ALA A 16 0.90 19.72 12.74
C ALA A 16 0.00 18.73 11.98
N GLY A 17 -1.09 18.30 12.61
CA GLY A 17 -2.10 17.51 11.93
C GLY A 17 -2.83 18.37 10.91
N THR A 18 -3.03 17.83 9.72
CA THR A 18 -3.81 18.49 8.67
C THR A 18 -4.83 17.51 8.12
N ASP A 19 -5.82 18.02 7.39
CA ASP A 19 -6.72 17.16 6.61
C ASP A 19 -5.93 16.34 5.58
N ASP A 20 -4.74 16.81 5.18
CA ASP A 20 -3.86 16.08 4.26
C ASP A 20 -3.32 14.78 4.87
N LEU A 21 -2.83 14.87 6.10
CA LEU A 21 -2.34 13.73 6.86
C LEU A 21 -3.47 12.85 7.37
N LEU A 22 -4.61 13.43 7.75
CA LEU A 22 -5.80 12.70 8.19
C LEU A 22 -6.31 11.73 7.12
N ALA A 23 -6.24 12.12 5.85
CA ALA A 23 -6.64 11.26 4.73
C ALA A 23 -5.80 9.95 4.62
N LEU A 24 -4.61 9.90 5.23
CA LEU A 24 -3.76 8.71 5.28
C LEU A 24 -4.22 7.67 6.31
N PHE A 25 -5.20 7.97 7.17
CA PHE A 25 -5.70 7.05 8.20
C PHE A 25 -7.03 6.42 7.79
N THR A 26 -7.30 5.18 8.18
CA THR A 26 -8.58 4.52 7.92
C THR A 26 -9.55 4.69 9.10
N GLU A 27 -10.86 4.65 8.87
CA GLU A 27 -11.84 4.77 9.97
C GLU A 27 -11.74 3.66 11.01
N SER A 28 -11.27 2.47 10.61
CA SER A 28 -10.97 1.38 11.53
C SER A 28 -9.83 1.67 12.51
N GLU A 29 -9.01 2.69 12.25
CA GLU A 29 -7.90 3.12 13.11
C GLU A 29 -8.30 4.20 14.11
N ARG A 30 -9.55 4.68 14.06
CA ARG A 30 -10.08 5.64 15.03
C ARG A 30 -10.16 4.98 16.40
N GLN A 31 -9.58 5.60 17.42
CA GLN A 31 -9.68 5.11 18.80
C GLN A 31 -10.17 6.20 19.76
N HIS A 32 -10.77 5.73 20.84
CA HIS A 32 -11.19 6.52 21.97
C HIS A 32 -10.69 5.79 23.22
N LEU A 33 -9.61 6.29 23.81
CA LEU A 33 -8.91 5.65 24.92
C LEU A 33 -8.86 6.58 26.14
N PRO A 34 -8.93 6.06 27.36
CA PRO A 34 -8.65 6.89 28.55
C PRO A 34 -7.18 7.33 28.52
N CYS A 35 -6.89 8.60 28.83
CA CYS A 35 -5.52 9.12 28.86
C CYS A 35 -4.73 8.43 29.99
N PRO A 36 -3.56 7.82 29.72
CA PRO A 36 -2.87 7.01 30.71
C PRO A 36 -2.18 7.79 31.84
N GLU A 37 -2.07 9.13 31.77
CA GLU A 37 -1.25 9.91 32.70
C GLU A 37 -1.83 11.30 33.02
N GLN A 38 -2.92 11.38 33.80
CA GLN A 38 -3.21 12.57 34.62
C GLN A 38 -3.82 12.13 35.97
N GLU A 39 -3.18 12.54 37.07
CA GLU A 39 -3.60 12.23 38.45
C GLU A 39 -4.70 13.17 38.99
N ASP A 40 -5.27 14.07 38.18
CA ASP A 40 -6.30 15.03 38.65
C ASP A 40 -7.67 14.81 37.98
N GLU A 41 -8.61 14.30 38.78
CA GLU A 41 -10.09 14.32 38.81
C GLU A 41 -11.02 14.67 37.62
N ASP A 42 -10.57 14.76 36.37
CA ASP A 42 -11.47 14.65 35.20
C ASP A 42 -10.84 13.68 34.20
N THR A 43 -11.51 12.57 33.91
CA THR A 43 -11.04 11.55 32.95
C THR A 43 -10.84 12.19 31.58
N ASP A 44 -9.63 12.65 31.28
CA ASP A 44 -9.28 13.19 29.96
C ASP A 44 -9.14 11.99 29.01
N TRP A 45 -9.86 12.01 27.88
CA TRP A 45 -9.88 10.90 26.92
C TRP A 45 -9.00 11.27 25.72
N TRP A 46 -8.13 10.36 25.30
CA TRP A 46 -7.45 10.46 24.02
C TRP A 46 -8.40 10.08 22.89
N PHE A 47 -8.55 10.99 21.93
CA PHE A 47 -9.31 10.77 20.71
C PHE A 47 -8.45 11.05 19.49
N GLY A 48 -8.42 10.11 18.55
CA GLY A 48 -7.59 10.25 17.37
C GLY A 48 -7.54 8.99 16.51
N TYR A 49 -6.58 8.97 15.59
CA TYR A 49 -6.31 7.82 14.73
C TYR A 49 -4.95 7.23 15.07
N ARG A 50 -4.88 5.91 15.21
CA ARG A 50 -3.67 5.18 15.57
C ARG A 50 -3.29 4.19 14.48
N SER A 51 -2.09 4.33 13.94
CA SER A 51 -1.54 3.47 12.89
C SER A 51 -0.11 3.02 13.21
N THR A 52 0.51 2.30 12.27
CA THR A 52 1.90 1.84 12.35
C THR A 52 2.74 2.53 11.27
N PRO A 53 4.06 2.69 11.47
CA PRO A 53 4.96 3.22 10.44
C PRO A 53 4.89 2.42 9.13
N ARG A 54 4.81 1.09 9.22
CA ARG A 54 4.63 0.22 8.05
C ARG A 54 3.35 0.53 7.29
N ALA A 55 2.21 0.65 7.96
CA ALA A 55 0.95 0.93 7.29
C ALA A 55 0.96 2.27 6.56
N LEU A 56 1.52 3.32 7.18
CA LEU A 56 1.63 4.63 6.55
C LEU A 56 2.63 4.64 5.38
N ARG A 57 3.77 3.94 5.49
CA ARG A 57 4.71 3.77 4.36
C ARG A 57 4.04 3.11 3.17
N ASP A 58 3.30 2.03 3.38
CA ASP A 58 2.60 1.32 2.31
C ASP A 58 1.53 2.20 1.63
N ARG A 59 0.82 3.03 2.39
CA ARG A 59 -0.17 4.00 1.85
C ARG A 59 0.49 5.12 1.06
N LEU A 60 1.57 5.70 1.59
CA LEU A 60 2.37 6.72 0.90
C LEU A 60 2.98 6.16 -0.39
N GLN A 61 3.48 4.92 -0.36
CA GLN A 61 3.96 4.18 -1.51
C GLN A 61 2.85 4.01 -2.58
N ALA A 62 1.66 3.58 -2.17
CA ALA A 62 0.48 3.46 -3.05
C ALA A 62 0.02 4.80 -3.64
N GLN A 63 0.30 5.94 -2.99
CA GLN A 63 0.05 7.29 -3.54
C GLN A 63 1.22 7.84 -4.36
N GLY A 64 2.44 7.34 -4.15
CA GLY A 64 3.61 7.61 -4.99
C GLY A 64 4.71 8.38 -4.33
N MET A 65 4.58 8.56 -3.03
CA MET A 65 5.59 9.08 -2.15
C MET A 65 6.49 7.92 -1.74
N THR A 66 7.42 7.55 -2.63
CA THR A 66 8.42 6.50 -2.38
C THR A 66 9.55 7.02 -1.50
N SER A 67 10.34 6.12 -0.91
CA SER A 67 11.49 6.52 -0.09
C SER A 67 12.53 7.30 -0.91
N ASP A 68 12.83 6.80 -2.12
CA ASP A 68 13.79 7.45 -3.04
C ASP A 68 13.30 8.82 -3.49
N GLN A 69 12.00 8.96 -3.80
CA GLN A 69 11.42 10.25 -4.18
C GLN A 69 11.51 11.25 -3.02
N ALA A 70 11.17 10.82 -1.79
CA ALA A 70 11.23 11.70 -0.64
C ALA A 70 12.66 12.13 -0.30
N ARG A 71 13.63 11.21 -0.45
CA ARG A 71 15.05 11.51 -0.31
C ARG A 71 15.53 12.47 -1.39
N TYR A 72 15.14 12.24 -2.64
CA TYR A 72 15.49 13.11 -3.76
C TYR A 72 14.94 14.53 -3.55
N GLU A 73 13.70 14.67 -3.08
CA GLU A 73 13.12 15.97 -2.74
C GLU A 73 13.89 16.69 -1.63
N LEU A 74 14.28 15.96 -0.58
CA LEU A 74 15.15 16.51 0.48
C LEU A 74 16.49 17.00 -0.09
N GLU A 75 17.15 16.19 -0.91
CA GLU A 75 18.40 16.56 -1.58
C GLU A 75 18.25 17.82 -2.45
N GLN A 76 17.15 17.93 -3.20
CA GLN A 76 16.85 19.10 -4.01
C GLN A 76 16.61 20.35 -3.16
N GLU A 77 15.88 20.24 -2.05
CA GLU A 77 15.65 21.38 -1.14
C GLU A 77 16.96 21.85 -0.50
N LEU A 78 17.79 20.94 0.01
CA LEU A 78 19.09 21.30 0.58
C LEU A 78 20.04 21.91 -0.47
N ALA A 79 20.00 21.41 -1.71
CA ALA A 79 20.77 21.99 -2.81
C ALA A 79 20.32 23.44 -3.14
N ARG A 80 19.04 23.78 -2.93
CA ARG A 80 18.55 25.16 -3.11
C ARG A 80 19.08 26.12 -2.05
N TRP A 81 19.33 25.64 -0.83
CA TRP A 81 19.90 26.49 0.23
C TRP A 81 21.30 26.98 -0.11
N SER A 82 22.03 26.24 -0.95
CA SER A 82 23.35 26.62 -1.45
C SER A 82 23.32 27.73 -2.51
N ARG A 83 22.13 28.15 -2.97
CA ARG A 83 21.95 29.22 -3.97
C ARG A 83 21.59 30.53 -3.27
N PRO A 84 22.00 31.69 -3.80
CA PRO A 84 21.72 32.99 -3.19
C PRO A 84 20.24 33.40 -3.17
N ASP A 85 19.37 32.77 -3.97
CA ASP A 85 17.93 33.03 -4.02
C ASP A 85 17.18 31.71 -4.31
N PRO A 86 16.32 31.21 -3.41
CA PRO A 86 15.86 31.84 -2.17
C PRO A 86 16.78 31.63 -0.94
N GLY A 87 17.99 31.08 -1.09
CA GLY A 87 18.89 30.86 0.05
C GLY A 87 18.36 29.85 1.06
N PRO A 88 19.03 29.67 2.21
CA PRO A 88 18.45 28.97 3.34
C PRO A 88 17.22 29.74 3.88
N PRO A 89 16.29 29.09 4.60
CA PRO A 89 15.13 29.77 5.17
C PRO A 89 15.50 30.86 6.17
N ASP A 90 14.64 31.87 6.27
CA ASP A 90 14.85 33.02 7.17
C ASP A 90 15.07 32.54 8.61
N GLY A 91 16.20 32.96 9.20
CA GLY A 91 16.60 32.60 10.56
C GLY A 91 17.67 31.49 10.65
N TRP A 92 17.97 30.78 9.56
CA TRP A 92 19.07 29.81 9.54
C TRP A 92 20.43 30.51 9.50
N THR A 93 21.29 30.23 10.48
CA THR A 93 22.64 30.82 10.58
C THR A 93 23.77 29.79 10.50
N GLY A 94 23.43 28.50 10.41
CA GLY A 94 24.38 27.39 10.33
C GLY A 94 24.84 27.07 8.89
N PRO A 95 25.78 26.14 8.72
CA PRO A 95 26.08 25.57 7.40
C PRO A 95 24.86 24.83 6.84
N VAL A 96 24.76 24.69 5.52
CA VAL A 96 23.71 23.86 4.91
C VAL A 96 23.94 22.41 5.34
N PRO A 97 22.97 21.74 6.00
CA PRO A 97 23.15 20.35 6.42
C PRO A 97 23.16 19.42 5.22
N SER A 98 23.86 18.29 5.34
CA SER A 98 23.76 17.22 4.36
C SER A 98 22.46 16.42 4.57
N THR A 99 22.06 15.67 3.54
CA THR A 99 20.91 14.75 3.63
C THR A 99 21.07 13.76 4.77
N GLU A 100 22.28 13.23 4.99
CA GLU A 100 22.53 12.30 6.10
C GLU A 100 22.41 12.98 7.47
N ASP A 101 22.85 14.24 7.61
CA ASP A 101 22.71 14.98 8.87
C ASP A 101 21.23 15.15 9.26
N VAL A 102 20.39 15.52 8.28
CA VAL A 102 18.93 15.65 8.49
C VAL A 102 18.33 14.30 8.88
N LEU A 103 18.70 13.24 8.16
CA LEU A 103 18.18 11.90 8.38
C LEU A 103 18.62 11.28 9.72
N GLU A 104 19.86 11.52 10.14
CA GLU A 104 20.37 11.13 11.47
C GLU A 104 19.67 11.91 12.59
N LYS A 105 19.43 13.21 12.39
CA LYS A 105 18.66 14.03 13.32
C LYS A 105 17.24 13.50 13.46
N ILE A 106 16.56 13.14 12.36
CA ILE A 106 15.24 12.49 12.41
C ILE A 106 15.29 11.23 13.27
N THR A 107 16.23 10.33 13.00
CA THR A 107 16.38 9.07 13.75
C THR A 107 16.60 9.34 15.25
N THR A 108 17.45 10.31 15.59
CA THR A 108 17.72 10.68 16.99
C THR A 108 16.49 11.29 17.66
N SER A 109 15.76 12.16 16.97
CA SER A 109 14.54 12.81 17.49
C SER A 109 13.39 11.82 17.69
N ILE A 110 13.28 10.76 16.89
CA ILE A 110 12.27 9.71 17.08
C ILE A 110 12.63 8.79 18.26
N ALA A 111 13.92 8.59 18.54
CA ALA A 111 14.39 7.67 19.58
C ALA A 111 14.41 8.26 21.00
N LEU A 112 14.36 9.58 21.13
CA LEU A 112 14.35 10.26 22.42
C LEU A 112 12.92 10.51 22.88
N PRO A 113 12.47 10.01 24.06
CA PRO A 113 11.19 10.42 24.64
C PRO A 113 11.14 11.95 24.67
N TYR A 114 10.01 12.53 24.26
CA TYR A 114 9.82 13.99 24.15
C TYR A 114 10.09 14.69 25.50
N ASP A 115 11.34 14.96 25.80
CA ASP A 115 11.77 15.79 26.92
C ASP A 115 11.78 17.23 26.43
N LEU A 116 10.93 18.06 27.03
CA LEU A 116 10.91 19.51 26.83
C LEU A 116 12.30 20.16 27.00
N GLN A 117 13.20 19.59 27.81
CA GLN A 117 14.58 20.07 27.94
C GLN A 117 15.47 19.73 26.74
N ALA A 118 15.19 18.65 26.01
CA ALA A 118 15.89 18.30 24.77
C ALA A 118 15.38 19.12 23.58
N ALA A 119 14.08 19.44 23.54
CA ALA A 119 13.49 20.38 22.58
C ALA A 119 14.08 21.80 22.71
N LEU A 120 14.50 22.20 23.92
CA LEU A 120 15.24 23.46 24.16
C LEU A 120 16.69 23.43 23.64
N ARG A 121 17.22 22.26 23.24
CA ARG A 121 18.50 22.10 22.54
C ARG A 121 18.31 21.87 21.04
N ASP A 122 17.08 22.00 20.52
CA ASP A 122 16.84 21.94 19.10
C ASP A 122 17.50 23.16 18.44
N ASP A 123 18.32 22.92 17.43
CA ASP A 123 18.94 23.94 16.59
C ASP A 123 17.94 24.49 15.55
N GLY A 124 16.68 24.04 15.63
CA GLY A 124 15.60 24.38 14.71
C GLY A 124 15.81 23.79 13.31
N MET A 125 16.77 22.86 13.14
CA MET A 125 17.15 22.35 11.83
C MET A 125 15.99 21.63 11.15
N LEU A 126 15.30 20.72 11.86
CA LEU A 126 14.20 19.96 11.27
C LEU A 126 13.02 20.85 10.93
N ASP A 127 12.61 21.74 11.84
CA ASP A 127 11.54 22.72 11.59
C ASP A 127 11.87 23.57 10.35
N THR A 128 13.10 24.05 10.25
CA THR A 128 13.58 24.87 9.15
C THR A 128 13.55 24.13 7.81
N VAL A 129 13.98 22.86 7.79
CA VAL A 129 13.94 22.00 6.59
C VAL A 129 12.50 21.69 6.20
N PHE A 130 11.67 21.28 7.16
CA PHE A 130 10.30 20.83 6.91
C PHE A 130 9.36 21.93 6.45
N LEU A 131 9.58 23.19 6.84
CA LEU A 131 8.80 24.35 6.39
C LEU A 131 8.73 24.53 4.86
N ARG A 132 9.72 24.02 4.12
CA ARG A 132 9.78 24.12 2.64
C ARG A 132 9.45 22.80 1.92
N MET A 133 9.07 21.77 2.66
CA MET A 133 8.76 20.45 2.12
C MET A 133 7.26 20.17 2.19
N SER A 134 6.78 19.24 1.36
CA SER A 134 5.40 18.78 1.46
C SER A 134 5.22 17.94 2.73
N GLU A 135 4.06 18.03 3.38
CA GLU A 135 3.75 17.28 4.61
C GLU A 135 3.87 15.77 4.41
N ARG A 136 3.48 15.24 3.24
CA ARG A 136 3.65 13.82 2.91
C ARG A 136 5.10 13.42 2.73
N THR A 137 5.94 14.29 2.15
CA THR A 137 7.38 14.04 2.03
C THR A 137 8.01 14.00 3.41
N VAL A 138 7.69 14.96 4.27
CA VAL A 138 8.15 14.99 5.67
C VAL A 138 7.69 13.73 6.40
N LEU A 139 6.40 13.38 6.32
CA LEU A 139 5.87 12.18 6.94
C LEU A 139 6.60 10.94 6.42
N ARG A 140 6.83 10.82 5.11
CA ARG A 140 7.55 9.69 4.50
C ARG A 140 8.94 9.53 5.10
N LEU A 141 9.71 10.62 5.20
CA LEU A 141 11.04 10.62 5.80
C LEU A 141 11.01 10.19 7.28
N LEU A 142 10.01 10.66 8.03
CA LEU A 142 9.84 10.30 9.44
C LEU A 142 9.48 8.82 9.61
N VAL A 143 8.49 8.30 8.87
CA VAL A 143 8.05 6.90 9.01
C VAL A 143 9.05 5.89 8.44
N ASP A 144 9.89 6.29 7.48
CA ASP A 144 11.01 5.48 6.99
C ASP A 144 12.10 5.27 8.06
N ARG A 145 12.22 6.20 9.02
CA ARG A 145 13.18 6.12 10.14
C ARG A 145 12.59 5.64 11.45
N ALA A 146 11.26 5.52 11.54
CA ALA A 146 10.59 5.06 12.72
C ALA A 146 10.81 3.55 12.95
N PRO A 147 11.00 3.09 14.20
CA PRO A 147 11.04 1.66 14.50
C PRO A 147 9.74 0.94 14.06
N GLU A 148 9.84 -0.30 13.57
CA GLU A 148 8.65 -1.08 13.15
C GLU A 148 7.63 -1.29 14.28
N THR A 149 8.10 -1.30 15.52
CA THR A 149 7.27 -1.45 16.73
C THR A 149 6.67 -0.13 17.22
N ALA A 150 7.02 0.99 16.60
CA ALA A 150 6.50 2.29 16.99
C ALA A 150 5.03 2.45 16.57
N VAL A 151 4.38 3.41 17.20
CA VAL A 151 3.01 3.81 16.89
C VAL A 151 3.03 5.21 16.27
N VAL A 152 2.13 5.45 15.32
CA VAL A 152 1.87 6.78 14.75
C VAL A 152 0.46 7.20 15.11
N ASP A 153 0.35 8.25 15.91
CA ASP A 153 -0.89 8.76 16.48
C ASP A 153 -1.22 10.13 15.89
N LEU A 154 -2.35 10.26 15.22
CA LEU A 154 -2.96 11.55 14.90
C LEU A 154 -3.93 11.91 16.03
N ASP A 155 -3.45 12.74 16.95
CA ASP A 155 -4.14 13.21 18.14
C ASP A 155 -5.08 14.35 17.81
N LEU A 156 -6.39 14.13 18.02
CA LEU A 156 -7.47 15.09 17.79
C LEU A 156 -8.10 15.55 19.10
N SER A 157 -7.56 15.15 20.26
CA SER A 157 -8.17 15.37 21.59
C SER A 157 -8.34 16.86 21.91
N GLN A 158 -7.44 17.72 21.44
CA GLN A 158 -7.58 19.16 21.64
C GLN A 158 -8.80 19.74 20.91
N LEU A 159 -9.30 19.08 19.85
CA LEU A 159 -10.46 19.53 19.10
C LEU A 159 -11.78 19.18 19.79
N THR A 160 -11.81 18.16 20.66
CA THR A 160 -13.05 17.69 21.32
C THR A 160 -13.46 18.54 22.51
N GLY A 161 -12.52 19.21 23.19
CA GLY A 161 -12.76 20.03 24.39
C GLY A 161 -13.16 21.50 24.14
N GLY A 162 -13.29 21.94 22.89
CA GLY A 162 -13.57 23.34 22.57
C GLY A 162 -15.04 23.74 22.82
N CYS A 163 -15.27 24.76 23.66
CA CYS A 163 -16.61 25.28 23.96
C CYS A 163 -17.34 25.97 22.79
N CYS A 164 -16.65 26.23 21.68
CA CYS A 164 -17.19 27.02 20.56
C CYS A 164 -17.49 26.21 19.29
N PHE A 165 -16.98 24.99 19.16
CA PHE A 165 -17.26 24.10 18.03
C PHE A 165 -17.31 22.65 18.53
N PRO A 166 -18.50 22.06 18.70
CA PRO A 166 -18.59 20.65 19.07
C PRO A 166 -17.97 19.81 17.96
N TYR A 167 -16.85 19.17 18.26
CA TYR A 167 -16.21 18.25 17.32
C TYR A 167 -17.01 16.95 17.30
N ASP A 168 -17.70 16.69 16.19
CA ASP A 168 -18.41 15.44 15.98
C ASP A 168 -17.41 14.28 15.84
N MET A 169 -17.32 13.48 16.91
CA MET A 169 -16.44 12.31 17.05
C MET A 169 -16.98 11.06 16.33
N ASP A 170 -18.27 11.04 15.97
CA ASP A 170 -18.89 9.92 15.26
C ASP A 170 -18.70 10.04 13.75
N LYS A 171 -18.51 11.26 13.24
CA LYS A 171 -18.27 11.54 11.82
C LYS A 171 -17.01 10.83 11.30
N ALA A 172 -17.11 10.26 10.10
CA ALA A 172 -16.04 9.51 9.44
C ALA A 172 -14.98 10.43 8.81
N ARG A 173 -14.23 11.16 9.65
CA ARG A 173 -13.37 12.28 9.25
C ARG A 173 -12.25 11.90 8.30
N ALA A 174 -11.61 10.74 8.48
CA ALA A 174 -10.55 10.31 7.58
C ALA A 174 -11.09 9.83 6.23
N ALA A 175 -12.29 9.24 6.21
CA ALA A 175 -12.99 8.95 4.96
C ALA A 175 -13.42 10.23 4.23
N ASP A 176 -13.95 11.22 4.95
CA ASP A 176 -14.35 12.51 4.40
C ASP A 176 -13.15 13.27 3.85
N ALA A 177 -12.05 13.37 4.61
CA ALA A 177 -10.81 13.99 4.17
C ALA A 177 -10.28 13.35 2.88
N ARG A 178 -10.27 12.01 2.78
CA ARG A 178 -9.93 11.33 1.52
C ARG A 178 -10.86 11.67 0.38
N ALA A 179 -12.17 11.70 0.61
CA ALA A 179 -13.15 11.99 -0.43
C ALA A 179 -12.98 13.42 -0.96
N GLU A 180 -12.76 14.38 -0.06
CA GLU A 180 -12.47 15.77 -0.42
C GLU A 180 -11.17 15.89 -1.21
N GLN A 181 -10.12 15.16 -0.82
CA GLN A 181 -8.87 15.12 -1.57
C GLN A 181 -9.03 14.56 -2.97
N LEU A 182 -9.75 13.44 -3.11
CA LEU A 182 -10.03 12.83 -4.41
C LEU A 182 -10.83 13.79 -5.31
N ALA A 183 -11.71 14.60 -4.73
CA ALA A 183 -12.46 15.63 -5.44
C ALA A 183 -11.60 16.85 -5.80
N ALA A 184 -10.64 17.22 -4.95
CA ALA A 184 -9.79 18.40 -5.11
C ALA A 184 -8.60 18.19 -6.07
N GLY A 185 -8.06 16.98 -6.19
CA GLY A 185 -6.85 16.76 -6.97
C GLY A 185 -6.54 15.31 -7.31
N ARG A 186 -5.91 15.11 -8.47
CA ARG A 186 -5.63 13.77 -9.06
C ARG A 186 -4.45 13.04 -8.42
N GLU A 187 -3.53 13.77 -7.80
CA GLU A 187 -2.25 13.25 -7.28
C GLU A 187 -2.42 12.22 -6.16
N LEU A 188 -3.60 12.17 -5.53
CA LEU A 188 -3.89 11.36 -4.35
C LEU A 188 -4.88 10.23 -4.62
N SER A 189 -5.14 9.99 -5.92
CA SER A 189 -6.01 8.91 -6.35
C SER A 189 -5.44 7.55 -5.95
N PRO A 190 -6.30 6.56 -5.65
CA PRO A 190 -5.86 5.20 -5.40
C PRO A 190 -5.05 4.64 -6.57
N LEU A 191 -4.06 3.80 -6.27
CA LEU A 191 -3.33 3.02 -7.27
C LEU A 191 -4.29 2.02 -7.92
N LEU A 192 -4.52 2.18 -9.22
CA LEU A 192 -5.42 1.31 -9.97
C LEU A 192 -4.69 0.05 -10.45
N VAL A 193 -5.27 -1.12 -10.23
CA VAL A 193 -4.72 -2.40 -10.69
C VAL A 193 -5.73 -3.04 -11.64
N LEU A 194 -5.36 -3.13 -12.91
CA LEU A 194 -6.10 -3.85 -13.94
C LEU A 194 -5.68 -5.31 -13.90
N THR A 195 -6.64 -6.23 -13.87
CA THR A 195 -6.39 -7.68 -13.87
C THR A 195 -6.94 -8.33 -15.14
N GLU A 196 -6.61 -9.59 -15.40
CA GLU A 196 -7.09 -10.31 -16.59
C GLU A 196 -8.59 -10.58 -16.58
N GLY A 197 -9.19 -10.79 -15.41
CA GLY A 197 -10.62 -11.01 -15.28
C GLY A 197 -11.23 -10.53 -13.96
N ALA A 198 -12.55 -10.39 -13.97
CA ALA A 198 -13.36 -10.00 -12.81
C ALA A 198 -13.14 -10.91 -11.58
N THR A 199 -12.87 -12.19 -11.83
CA THR A 199 -12.56 -13.14 -10.76
C THR A 199 -11.26 -12.79 -10.05
N ASP A 200 -10.23 -12.36 -10.79
CA ASP A 200 -8.94 -12.00 -10.21
C ASP A 200 -9.07 -10.73 -9.38
N ALA A 201 -9.69 -9.69 -9.94
CA ALA A 201 -9.97 -8.44 -9.23
C ALA A 201 -10.73 -8.71 -7.92
N ARG A 202 -11.78 -9.55 -7.96
CA ARG A 202 -12.61 -9.89 -6.80
C ARG A 202 -11.84 -10.65 -5.74
N LEU A 203 -11.10 -11.70 -6.12
CA LEU A 203 -10.36 -12.52 -5.16
C LEU A 203 -9.18 -11.75 -4.56
N LEU A 204 -8.42 -11.00 -5.36
CA LEU A 204 -7.33 -10.17 -4.86
C LEU A 204 -7.81 -9.03 -3.98
N THR A 205 -8.94 -8.39 -4.31
CA THR A 205 -9.56 -7.38 -3.42
C THR A 205 -9.91 -7.98 -2.07
N LYS A 206 -10.54 -9.17 -2.06
CA LYS A 206 -10.93 -9.84 -0.82
C LYS A 206 -9.70 -10.25 0.00
N ALA A 207 -8.69 -10.79 -0.65
CA ALA A 207 -7.44 -11.21 -0.01
C ALA A 207 -6.64 -10.02 0.55
N MET A 208 -6.61 -8.89 -0.16
CA MET A 208 -5.96 -7.66 0.31
C MET A 208 -6.66 -7.12 1.55
N ARG A 209 -8.00 -7.16 1.63
CA ARG A 209 -8.74 -6.76 2.84
C ARG A 209 -8.40 -7.62 4.06
N VAL A 210 -8.01 -8.87 3.84
CA VAL A 210 -7.55 -9.77 4.92
C VAL A 210 -6.10 -9.49 5.31
N THR A 211 -5.21 -9.42 4.32
CA THR A 211 -3.75 -9.43 4.54
C THR A 211 -3.13 -8.05 4.70
N HIS A 212 -3.74 -7.03 4.09
CA HIS A 212 -3.29 -5.63 4.09
C HIS A 212 -4.51 -4.70 4.23
N PRO A 213 -5.31 -4.83 5.31
CA PRO A 213 -6.52 -4.03 5.50
C PRO A 213 -6.24 -2.53 5.42
N HIS A 214 -5.04 -2.10 5.82
CA HIS A 214 -4.58 -0.71 5.78
C HIS A 214 -4.49 -0.12 4.37
N LEU A 215 -4.43 -0.94 3.31
CA LEU A 215 -4.41 -0.50 1.92
C LEU A 215 -5.81 -0.30 1.32
N SER A 216 -6.86 -0.61 2.08
CA SER A 216 -8.24 -0.39 1.64
C SER A 216 -8.47 1.10 1.37
N GLY A 217 -8.84 1.43 0.14
CA GLY A 217 -9.00 2.82 -0.32
C GLY A 217 -7.74 3.45 -0.90
N PHE A 218 -6.58 2.79 -0.82
CA PHE A 218 -5.31 3.23 -1.42
C PHE A 218 -4.92 2.41 -2.65
N VAL A 219 -5.34 1.15 -2.71
CA VAL A 219 -5.18 0.28 -3.88
C VAL A 219 -6.57 -0.19 -4.32
N SER A 220 -6.85 -0.13 -5.63
CA SER A 220 -8.13 -0.52 -6.22
C SER A 220 -7.91 -1.49 -7.37
N PHE A 221 -8.33 -2.74 -7.20
CA PHE A 221 -8.41 -3.69 -8.31
C PHE A 221 -9.68 -3.38 -9.11
N LEU A 222 -9.50 -2.97 -10.36
CA LEU A 222 -10.61 -2.62 -11.23
C LEU A 222 -11.25 -3.90 -11.78
N ASP A 223 -12.54 -4.02 -11.51
CA ASP A 223 -13.41 -4.98 -12.15
C ASP A 223 -14.11 -4.28 -13.32
N PHE A 224 -13.82 -4.70 -14.55
CA PHE A 224 -14.47 -4.17 -15.75
C PHE A 224 -15.76 -4.91 -16.08
N ASP A 225 -16.63 -5.15 -15.10
CA ASP A 225 -18.04 -5.42 -15.38
C ASP A 225 -18.75 -4.09 -15.71
N LEU A 226 -18.42 -3.53 -16.88
CA LEU A 226 -19.17 -2.40 -17.45
C LEU A 226 -20.62 -2.83 -17.67
N PRO A 227 -21.63 -2.14 -17.08
CA PRO A 227 -23.02 -2.39 -17.42
C PRO A 227 -23.27 -1.91 -18.85
N ALA A 228 -23.89 -2.77 -19.66
CA ALA A 228 -24.47 -2.45 -20.97
C ALA A 228 -23.48 -2.16 -22.13
N SER A 229 -22.70 -3.16 -22.58
CA SER A 229 -22.53 -3.49 -24.01
C SER A 229 -21.50 -4.62 -24.22
N GLY A 230 -21.97 -5.87 -24.13
CA GLY A 230 -21.14 -7.05 -24.45
C GLY A 230 -20.16 -7.39 -23.34
N ARG A 231 -20.09 -8.67 -22.97
CA ARG A 231 -19.09 -9.16 -22.03
C ARG A 231 -17.70 -8.76 -22.53
N PRO A 232 -16.86 -8.06 -21.75
CA PRO A 232 -15.48 -7.87 -22.12
C PRO A 232 -14.86 -9.25 -22.38
N GLU A 233 -14.12 -9.38 -23.47
CA GLU A 233 -13.36 -10.60 -23.79
C GLU A 233 -12.30 -10.83 -22.71
N GLY A 234 -12.64 -11.45 -21.58
CA GLY A 234 -11.71 -11.65 -20.46
C GLY A 234 -10.39 -12.32 -20.86
N GLY A 235 -9.36 -12.16 -20.03
CA GLY A 235 -8.01 -12.66 -20.26
C GLY A 235 -7.03 -11.58 -20.73
N VAL A 236 -5.78 -11.99 -20.94
CA VAL A 236 -4.68 -11.06 -21.27
C VAL A 236 -4.91 -10.13 -22.47
N SER A 237 -5.69 -10.55 -23.48
CA SER A 237 -6.00 -9.70 -24.64
C SER A 237 -6.86 -8.48 -24.26
N ALA A 238 -7.88 -8.65 -23.41
CA ALA A 238 -8.63 -7.52 -22.87
C ALA A 238 -7.77 -6.65 -21.99
N LEU A 239 -6.92 -7.23 -21.12
CA LEU A 239 -6.01 -6.46 -20.30
C LEU A 239 -5.13 -5.54 -21.16
N ALA A 240 -4.55 -6.08 -22.24
CA ALA A 240 -3.73 -5.30 -23.17
C ALA A 240 -4.52 -4.18 -23.87
N LYS A 241 -5.75 -4.47 -24.31
CA LYS A 241 -6.65 -3.51 -24.96
C LYS A 241 -7.04 -2.39 -23.99
N THR A 242 -7.49 -2.73 -22.78
CA THR A 242 -7.90 -1.77 -21.76
C THR A 242 -6.73 -0.89 -21.32
N THR A 243 -5.54 -1.47 -21.13
CA THR A 243 -4.29 -0.72 -20.88
C THR A 243 -4.05 0.31 -21.99
N THR A 244 -4.15 -0.10 -23.25
CA THR A 244 -3.98 0.81 -24.40
C THR A 244 -5.04 1.91 -24.42
N THR A 245 -6.29 1.58 -24.11
CA THR A 245 -7.40 2.54 -24.02
C THR A 245 -7.17 3.56 -22.90
N PHE A 246 -6.70 3.14 -21.72
CA PHE A 246 -6.38 4.04 -20.61
C PHE A 246 -5.27 5.04 -20.99
N ILE A 247 -4.21 4.54 -21.65
CA ILE A 247 -3.12 5.38 -22.17
C ILE A 247 -3.68 6.37 -23.20
N ALA A 248 -4.47 5.90 -24.17
CA ALA A 248 -5.02 6.74 -25.24
C ALA A 248 -6.04 7.78 -24.73
N ALA A 249 -6.78 7.47 -23.66
CA ALA A 249 -7.71 8.37 -22.99
C ALA A 249 -7.01 9.44 -22.12
N GLY A 250 -5.69 9.36 -21.96
CA GLY A 250 -4.93 10.30 -21.14
C GLY A 250 -5.21 10.16 -19.64
N VAL A 251 -5.46 8.93 -19.17
CA VAL A 251 -5.58 8.66 -17.72
C VAL A 251 -4.25 8.99 -17.07
N THR A 252 -4.23 10.04 -16.25
CA THR A 252 -3.02 10.53 -15.57
C THR A 252 -2.74 9.80 -14.25
N ASN A 253 -3.73 9.07 -13.74
CA ASN A 253 -3.62 8.31 -12.50
C ASN A 253 -2.60 7.18 -12.68
N ARG A 254 -1.90 6.83 -11.60
CA ARG A 254 -0.98 5.68 -11.65
C ARG A 254 -1.79 4.39 -11.71
N PHE A 255 -1.43 3.53 -12.65
CA PHE A 255 -2.08 2.24 -12.80
C PHE A 255 -1.13 1.13 -13.24
N ILE A 256 -1.48 -0.09 -12.87
CA ILE A 256 -0.73 -1.31 -13.15
C ILE A 256 -1.64 -2.23 -13.96
N ALA A 257 -1.14 -2.75 -15.08
CA ALA A 257 -1.69 -3.91 -15.73
C ALA A 257 -1.00 -5.16 -15.16
N LEU A 258 -1.72 -5.93 -14.35
CA LEU A 258 -1.21 -7.13 -13.66
C LEU A 258 -1.79 -8.38 -14.31
N ALA A 259 -0.91 -9.25 -14.78
CA ALA A 259 -1.25 -10.48 -15.48
C ALA A 259 -0.76 -11.73 -14.76
N ASP A 260 -1.28 -12.88 -15.18
CA ASP A 260 -0.83 -14.18 -14.72
C ASP A 260 0.66 -14.37 -15.06
N ASN A 261 1.35 -15.18 -14.27
CA ASN A 261 2.76 -15.53 -14.50
C ASN A 261 2.87 -16.74 -15.42
N ASP A 262 2.24 -16.65 -16.59
CA ASP A 262 2.17 -17.72 -17.57
C ASP A 262 2.67 -17.29 -18.97
N LEU A 263 2.96 -18.29 -19.80
CA LEU A 263 3.53 -18.05 -21.12
C LEU A 263 2.61 -17.22 -22.03
N PRO A 264 1.28 -17.50 -22.13
CA PRO A 264 0.35 -16.67 -22.89
C PRO A 264 0.38 -15.19 -22.48
N ALA A 265 0.40 -14.91 -21.17
CA ALA A 265 0.40 -13.55 -20.67
C ALA A 265 1.69 -12.81 -21.02
N HIS A 266 2.84 -13.45 -20.80
CA HIS A 266 4.16 -12.91 -21.16
C HIS A 266 4.23 -12.58 -22.65
N GLN A 267 3.75 -13.48 -23.51
CA GLN A 267 3.75 -13.28 -24.97
C GLN A 267 2.84 -12.13 -25.41
N ALA A 268 1.63 -12.04 -24.84
CA ALA A 268 0.66 -11.01 -25.19
C ALA A 268 1.13 -9.61 -24.76
N LEU A 269 1.67 -9.49 -23.55
CA LEU A 269 2.10 -8.21 -22.98
C LEU A 269 3.50 -7.78 -23.44
N ALA A 270 4.32 -8.68 -23.99
CA ALA A 270 5.61 -8.33 -24.58
C ALA A 270 5.49 -7.20 -25.61
N LYS A 271 4.45 -7.24 -26.46
CA LYS A 271 4.20 -6.20 -27.48
C LYS A 271 3.96 -4.82 -26.87
N LEU A 272 3.28 -4.75 -25.72
CA LEU A 272 3.05 -3.49 -25.01
C LEU A 272 4.33 -2.98 -24.36
N LYS A 273 5.09 -3.87 -23.73
CA LYS A 273 6.39 -3.53 -23.14
C LYS A 273 7.36 -2.99 -24.20
N THR A 274 7.43 -3.60 -25.39
CA THR A 274 8.29 -3.13 -26.49
C THR A 274 7.90 -1.75 -27.03
N LYS A 275 6.61 -1.42 -27.07
CA LYS A 275 6.14 -0.10 -27.53
C LYS A 275 6.47 1.03 -26.54
N GLY A 276 6.80 0.68 -25.30
CA GLY A 276 6.94 1.62 -24.20
C GLY A 276 5.57 2.01 -23.63
N VAL A 277 5.50 2.13 -22.31
CA VAL A 277 4.33 2.63 -21.58
C VAL A 277 4.69 3.94 -20.87
N PRO A 278 3.72 4.86 -20.66
CA PRO A 278 3.97 6.09 -19.92
C PRO A 278 4.51 5.83 -18.50
N GLY A 279 5.19 6.82 -17.92
CA GLY A 279 5.80 6.70 -16.58
C GLY A 279 4.80 6.37 -15.45
N HIS A 280 3.53 6.74 -15.59
CA HIS A 280 2.45 6.43 -14.66
C HIS A 280 1.76 5.06 -14.91
N CYS A 281 2.23 4.30 -15.91
CA CYS A 281 1.75 2.97 -16.23
C CYS A 281 2.87 1.93 -15.99
N ARG A 282 2.49 0.76 -15.44
CA ARG A 282 3.37 -0.41 -15.32
C ARG A 282 2.66 -1.65 -15.81
N VAL A 283 3.41 -2.55 -16.45
CA VAL A 283 2.90 -3.83 -16.95
C VAL A 283 3.68 -4.95 -16.26
N LEU A 284 3.02 -5.64 -15.34
CA LEU A 284 3.61 -6.62 -14.43
C LEU A 284 2.92 -7.98 -14.57
N HIS A 285 3.60 -9.01 -14.08
CA HIS A 285 3.04 -10.34 -13.90
C HIS A 285 3.03 -10.67 -12.42
N TYR A 286 2.26 -11.67 -12.01
CA TYR A 286 2.44 -12.23 -10.67
C TYR A 286 3.90 -12.64 -10.43
N PRO A 287 4.42 -12.44 -9.21
CA PRO A 287 5.82 -12.69 -8.93
C PRO A 287 6.12 -14.19 -8.99
N PRO A 288 7.38 -14.57 -9.27
CA PRO A 288 7.79 -15.95 -9.10
C PRO A 288 7.64 -16.39 -7.64
N LEU A 289 7.26 -17.65 -7.42
CA LEU A 289 7.09 -18.22 -6.08
C LEU A 289 8.02 -19.43 -5.89
N PRO A 290 8.64 -19.60 -4.71
CA PRO A 290 9.42 -20.79 -4.39
C PRO A 290 8.63 -22.09 -4.53
N LEU A 291 7.33 -22.06 -4.18
CA LEU A 291 6.42 -23.20 -4.33
C LEU A 291 6.31 -23.68 -5.78
N LEU A 292 6.47 -22.76 -6.75
CA LEU A 292 6.27 -23.02 -8.16
C LEU A 292 7.54 -23.51 -8.87
N VAL A 293 8.71 -23.48 -8.21
CA VAL A 293 9.98 -24.00 -8.77
C VAL A 293 9.96 -25.52 -8.93
N SER A 294 9.17 -26.20 -8.12
CA SER A 294 9.05 -27.66 -8.12
C SER A 294 7.62 -28.07 -7.80
N TYR A 295 6.67 -27.62 -8.62
CA TYR A 295 5.24 -27.91 -8.45
C TYR A 295 4.87 -29.23 -9.15
N PRO A 296 3.97 -30.06 -8.58
CA PRO A 296 3.52 -31.26 -9.27
C PRO A 296 2.70 -30.90 -10.51
N THR A 297 3.09 -31.44 -11.65
CA THR A 297 2.45 -31.22 -12.94
C THR A 297 2.00 -32.54 -13.55
N LEU A 298 0.98 -32.50 -14.41
CA LEU A 298 0.53 -33.63 -15.21
C LEU A 298 0.75 -33.31 -16.69
N PRO A 299 1.90 -33.72 -17.26
CA PRO A 299 2.13 -33.61 -18.70
C PRO A 299 1.08 -34.37 -19.53
N PRO A 300 0.89 -34.01 -20.80
CA PRO A 300 -0.05 -34.72 -21.67
C PRO A 300 0.24 -36.22 -21.73
N GLY A 301 -0.78 -37.04 -21.44
CA GLY A 301 -0.67 -38.50 -21.47
C GLY A 301 0.02 -39.13 -20.25
N ALA A 302 0.51 -38.33 -19.30
CA ALA A 302 1.07 -38.86 -18.05
C ALA A 302 -0.05 -39.32 -17.10
N SER A 303 0.12 -40.50 -16.51
CA SER A 303 -0.77 -41.02 -15.46
C SER A 303 -0.31 -40.67 -14.04
N THR A 304 0.93 -40.16 -13.90
CA THR A 304 1.54 -39.81 -12.62
C THR A 304 2.10 -38.39 -12.66
N PRO A 305 1.98 -37.60 -11.58
CA PRO A 305 2.55 -36.26 -11.53
C PRO A 305 4.09 -36.26 -11.61
N VAL A 306 4.64 -35.22 -12.25
CA VAL A 306 6.08 -34.96 -12.32
C VAL A 306 6.34 -33.55 -11.81
N LEU A 307 7.40 -33.35 -11.02
CA LEU A 307 7.77 -32.03 -10.51
C LEU A 307 8.40 -31.19 -11.63
N ALA A 308 7.96 -29.96 -11.78
CA ALA A 308 8.50 -29.01 -12.75
C ALA A 308 8.46 -27.58 -12.20
N ASP A 309 9.33 -26.72 -12.73
CA ASP A 309 9.24 -25.27 -12.54
C ASP A 309 8.15 -24.72 -13.46
N VAL A 310 7.15 -24.07 -12.87
CA VAL A 310 6.00 -23.50 -13.59
C VAL A 310 6.00 -21.97 -13.58
N ASN A 311 6.99 -21.32 -12.97
CA ASN A 311 7.13 -19.86 -12.99
C ASN A 311 7.34 -19.35 -14.42
N GLY A 312 6.57 -18.34 -14.83
CA GLY A 312 6.62 -17.77 -16.18
C GLY A 312 6.06 -18.68 -17.29
N VAL A 313 5.58 -19.87 -16.93
CA VAL A 313 5.08 -20.87 -17.88
C VAL A 313 3.59 -21.13 -17.68
N ALA A 314 3.17 -21.35 -16.44
CA ALA A 314 1.80 -21.77 -16.11
C ALA A 314 1.29 -21.21 -14.77
N GLY A 315 1.82 -20.07 -14.33
CA GLY A 315 1.46 -19.42 -13.05
C GLY A 315 0.12 -18.69 -13.09
N THR A 316 -1.00 -19.42 -13.15
CA THR A 316 -2.35 -18.82 -13.07
C THR A 316 -2.69 -18.37 -11.65
N LEU A 317 -3.68 -17.48 -11.49
CA LEU A 317 -4.14 -17.01 -10.17
C LEU A 317 -4.38 -18.14 -9.15
N GLU A 318 -4.93 -19.28 -9.57
CA GLU A 318 -5.22 -20.40 -8.67
C GLU A 318 -3.99 -20.87 -7.88
N LEU A 319 -2.81 -20.81 -8.50
CA LEU A 319 -1.55 -21.18 -7.87
C LEU A 319 -1.06 -20.15 -6.82
N TYR A 320 -1.69 -18.98 -6.77
CA TYR A 320 -1.41 -17.90 -5.82
C TYR A 320 -2.43 -17.81 -4.67
N LEU A 321 -3.41 -18.73 -4.60
CA LEU A 321 -4.44 -18.73 -3.55
C LEU A 321 -3.98 -19.36 -2.22
N GLY A 322 -2.74 -19.83 -2.15
CA GLY A 322 -2.11 -20.41 -0.96
C GLY A 322 -1.98 -21.93 -1.02
N ARG A 323 -0.91 -22.46 -0.41
CA ARG A 323 -0.61 -23.90 -0.37
C ARG A 323 -1.73 -24.71 0.27
N ASP A 324 -2.35 -24.17 1.32
CA ASP A 324 -3.50 -24.77 2.00
C ASP A 324 -4.72 -24.92 1.08
N VAL A 325 -4.95 -23.98 0.16
CA VAL A 325 -6.02 -24.08 -0.85
C VAL A 325 -5.70 -25.09 -1.95
N LEU A 326 -4.41 -25.20 -2.31
CA LEU A 326 -3.90 -26.12 -3.33
C LEU A 326 -3.75 -27.56 -2.84
N THR A 327 -3.83 -27.79 -1.53
CA THR A 327 -3.69 -29.12 -0.94
C THR A 327 -5.04 -29.85 -0.97
N GLY A 328 -5.04 -31.05 -1.56
CA GLY A 328 -6.18 -31.95 -1.61
C GLY A 328 -6.49 -32.61 -0.27
N SER A 329 -7.58 -33.39 -0.23
CA SER A 329 -7.97 -34.15 0.98
C SER A 329 -6.98 -35.24 1.36
N ASP A 330 -6.12 -35.65 0.44
CA ASP A 330 -5.03 -36.61 0.63
C ASP A 330 -3.76 -35.96 1.21
N GLY A 331 -3.78 -34.65 1.49
CA GLY A 331 -2.64 -33.89 1.99
C GLY A 331 -1.57 -33.60 0.93
N GLN A 332 -1.83 -33.93 -0.34
CA GLN A 332 -0.92 -33.67 -1.46
C GLN A 332 -1.38 -32.44 -2.24
N LEU A 333 -0.43 -31.77 -2.90
CA LEU A 333 -0.74 -30.68 -3.81
C LEU A 333 -1.49 -31.21 -5.03
N VAL A 334 -2.57 -30.53 -5.42
CA VAL A 334 -3.31 -30.83 -6.64
C VAL A 334 -2.38 -30.60 -7.85
N PRO A 335 -2.08 -31.65 -8.65
CA PRO A 335 -1.19 -31.50 -9.78
C PRO A 335 -1.76 -30.56 -10.85
N LEU A 336 -0.90 -29.75 -11.46
CA LEU A 336 -1.26 -28.83 -12.53
C LEU A 336 -1.25 -29.55 -13.89
N PRO A 337 -2.39 -29.70 -14.59
CA PRO A 337 -2.41 -30.24 -15.95
C PRO A 337 -1.67 -29.31 -16.92
N LEU A 338 -0.79 -29.87 -17.74
CA LEU A 338 -0.08 -29.14 -18.80
C LEU A 338 -0.55 -29.62 -20.17
N ASN A 339 -0.61 -28.70 -21.13
CA ASN A 339 -0.80 -29.04 -22.54
C ASN A 339 0.54 -29.34 -23.24
N ALA A 340 0.50 -29.75 -24.52
CA ALA A 340 1.69 -30.08 -25.30
C ALA A 340 2.66 -28.90 -25.50
N ALA A 341 2.17 -27.66 -25.36
CA ALA A 341 2.97 -26.45 -25.44
C ALA A 341 3.54 -26.02 -24.06
N GLY A 342 3.30 -26.81 -23.01
CA GLY A 342 3.75 -26.52 -21.64
C GLY A 342 2.89 -25.51 -20.88
N ALA A 343 1.88 -24.89 -21.52
CA ALA A 343 0.94 -24.04 -20.81
C ALA A 343 0.02 -24.90 -19.93
N GLY A 344 -0.18 -24.46 -18.69
CA GLY A 344 -0.91 -25.21 -17.68
C GLY A 344 -2.16 -24.49 -17.19
N GLY A 345 -3.12 -25.27 -16.71
CA GLY A 345 -4.35 -24.74 -16.15
C GLY A 345 -5.21 -25.83 -15.53
N PHE A 346 -5.88 -25.49 -14.44
CA PHE A 346 -6.83 -26.39 -13.80
C PHE A 346 -8.12 -26.53 -14.62
N THR A 347 -8.83 -27.65 -14.46
CA THR A 347 -10.16 -27.80 -15.04
C THR A 347 -11.11 -26.76 -14.44
N SER A 348 -12.17 -26.39 -15.18
CA SER A 348 -13.16 -25.42 -14.66
C SER A 348 -13.77 -25.84 -13.32
N LYS A 349 -13.89 -27.15 -13.08
CA LYS A 349 -14.40 -27.70 -11.82
C LYS A 349 -13.40 -27.49 -10.67
N ASP A 350 -12.13 -27.82 -10.90
CA ASP A 350 -11.09 -27.70 -9.87
C ASP A 350 -10.78 -26.24 -9.56
N LYS A 351 -10.72 -25.40 -10.61
CA LYS A 351 -10.58 -23.95 -10.49
C LYS A 351 -11.67 -23.37 -9.60
N LYS A 352 -12.95 -23.68 -9.89
CA LYS A 352 -14.07 -23.24 -9.06
C LYS A 352 -13.95 -23.74 -7.61
N ALA A 353 -13.60 -25.01 -7.41
CA ALA A 353 -13.44 -25.56 -6.07
C ALA A 353 -12.33 -24.87 -5.27
N MET A 354 -11.20 -24.52 -5.91
CA MET A 354 -10.11 -23.76 -5.30
C MET A 354 -10.54 -22.34 -4.93
N GLN A 355 -11.23 -21.65 -5.84
CA GLN A 355 -11.76 -20.31 -5.61
C GLN A 355 -12.77 -20.31 -4.45
N ASP A 356 -13.71 -21.27 -4.44
CA ASP A 356 -14.69 -21.41 -3.34
C ASP A 356 -14.00 -21.69 -1.99
N ARG A 357 -12.92 -22.49 -1.97
CA ARG A 357 -12.11 -22.72 -0.76
C ARG A 357 -11.43 -21.44 -0.29
N PHE A 358 -10.81 -20.70 -1.20
CA PHE A 358 -10.13 -19.45 -0.89
C PHE A 358 -11.10 -18.37 -0.42
N GLU A 359 -12.29 -18.29 -1.01
CA GLU A 359 -13.32 -17.36 -0.58
C GLU A 359 -13.79 -17.63 0.85
N ARG A 360 -14.02 -18.90 1.20
CA ARG A 360 -14.34 -19.30 2.58
C ARG A 360 -13.22 -18.96 3.56
N LYS A 361 -11.97 -19.20 3.15
CA LYS A 361 -10.77 -18.82 3.92
C LYS A 361 -10.75 -17.30 4.19
N CYS A 362 -11.01 -16.49 3.16
CA CYS A 362 -11.13 -15.04 3.33
C CYS A 362 -12.30 -14.65 4.24
N ASP A 363 -13.49 -15.24 4.08
CA ASP A 363 -14.66 -14.92 4.90
C ASP A 363 -14.43 -15.26 6.37
N THR A 364 -13.78 -16.39 6.64
CA THR A 364 -13.43 -16.82 8.00
C THR A 364 -12.42 -15.84 8.62
N ALA A 365 -11.42 -15.40 7.86
CA ALA A 365 -10.45 -14.42 8.34
C ALA A 365 -11.09 -13.05 8.61
N LEU A 366 -11.98 -12.57 7.72
CA LEU A 366 -12.68 -11.30 7.89
C LEU A 366 -13.72 -11.31 9.03
N ALA A 367 -14.29 -12.48 9.35
CA ALA A 367 -15.20 -12.65 10.49
C ALA A 367 -14.46 -12.81 11.83
N GLY A 368 -13.13 -13.01 11.79
CA GLY A 368 -12.30 -13.11 12.98
C GLY A 368 -12.14 -11.77 13.73
N PRO A 369 -11.60 -11.80 14.95
CA PRO A 369 -11.33 -10.57 15.70
C PRO A 369 -10.33 -9.67 14.95
N PRO A 370 -10.58 -8.36 14.88
CA PRO A 370 -9.69 -7.42 14.20
C PRO A 370 -8.29 -7.41 14.86
N GLY A 371 -7.24 -7.29 14.04
CA GLY A 371 -5.85 -7.20 14.49
C GLY A 371 -5.16 -8.53 14.81
N LYS A 372 -5.84 -9.67 14.67
CA LYS A 372 -5.19 -10.99 14.70
C LYS A 372 -4.67 -11.34 13.30
N ASP A 373 -3.45 -11.88 13.23
CA ASP A 373 -2.90 -12.39 11.97
C ASP A 373 -3.82 -13.48 11.39
N PRO A 374 -4.14 -13.42 10.07
CA PRO A 374 -5.04 -14.36 9.45
C PRO A 374 -4.41 -15.75 9.37
N GLU A 375 -5.16 -16.76 9.77
CA GLU A 375 -4.72 -18.15 9.69
C GLU A 375 -4.63 -18.63 8.23
N GLY A 376 -3.72 -19.58 7.97
CA GLY A 376 -3.49 -20.16 6.63
C GLY A 376 -2.32 -19.53 5.87
N ASP A 377 -2.08 -20.02 4.66
CA ASP A 377 -0.95 -19.55 3.83
C ASP A 377 -1.35 -18.36 2.94
N TRP A 378 -0.82 -17.18 3.24
CA TRP A 378 -1.06 -15.95 2.48
C TRP A 378 0.18 -15.46 1.72
N SER A 379 1.27 -16.25 1.70
CA SER A 379 2.58 -15.84 1.20
C SER A 379 2.54 -15.32 -0.25
N ALA A 380 1.79 -16.00 -1.12
CA ALA A 380 1.60 -15.60 -2.50
C ALA A 380 0.83 -14.28 -2.66
N VAL A 381 -0.21 -14.05 -1.84
CA VAL A 381 -0.95 -12.78 -1.81
C VAL A 381 -0.05 -11.65 -1.33
N HIS A 382 0.73 -11.87 -0.27
CA HIS A 382 1.73 -10.89 0.17
C HIS A 382 2.70 -10.54 -0.96
N ALA A 383 3.24 -11.53 -1.66
CA ALA A 383 4.14 -11.30 -2.78
C ALA A 383 3.49 -10.46 -3.91
N ILE A 384 2.21 -10.74 -4.24
CA ILE A 384 1.45 -9.96 -5.23
C ILE A 384 1.28 -8.50 -4.76
N ILE A 385 0.84 -8.28 -3.52
CA ILE A 385 0.60 -6.92 -3.00
C ILE A 385 1.92 -6.14 -2.89
N THR A 386 3.02 -6.78 -2.45
CA THR A 386 4.36 -6.18 -2.47
C THR A 386 4.76 -5.79 -3.90
N THR A 387 4.54 -6.67 -4.88
CA THR A 387 4.81 -6.36 -6.30
C THR A 387 4.00 -5.16 -6.79
N VAL A 388 2.75 -5.03 -6.36
CA VAL A 388 1.88 -3.89 -6.69
C VAL A 388 2.38 -2.58 -6.05
N LEU A 389 2.74 -2.60 -4.77
CA LEU A 389 3.21 -1.40 -4.06
C LEU A 389 4.54 -0.87 -4.63
N HIS A 390 5.45 -1.77 -4.98
CA HIS A 390 6.79 -1.43 -5.45
C HIS A 390 6.89 -1.34 -6.99
N ALA A 391 5.76 -1.38 -7.69
CA ALA A 391 5.71 -1.35 -9.16
C ALA A 391 6.40 -0.13 -9.80
N PHE A 392 6.43 0.99 -9.07
CA PHE A 392 6.94 2.27 -9.55
C PHE A 392 8.31 2.64 -8.97
N ASP A 393 8.92 1.75 -8.17
CA ASP A 393 10.26 1.98 -7.68
C ASP A 393 11.26 2.03 -8.84
N PRO A 394 12.39 2.74 -8.68
CA PRO A 394 13.47 2.71 -9.66
C PRO A 394 13.95 1.27 -9.89
N PRO A 395 14.29 0.91 -11.15
CA PRO A 395 14.74 -0.44 -11.51
C PRO A 395 16.14 -0.80 -10.98
#